data_AF-A0A536NFE1-F1
#
_entry.id   AF-A0A536NFE1-F1
#
_cell.length_a   1.000
_cell.length_b   1.000
_cell.length_c   1.000
_cell.angle_alpha   90.00
_cell.angle_beta   90.00
_cell.angle_gamma   90.00
#
_symmetry.space_group_name_H-M   'P 1'
#
loop_
_entity.id
_entity.type
_entity.pdbx_description
1 polymer ?
#
loop_
_entity_poly.entity_id
_entity_poly.type
_entity_poly.pdbx_seq_one_letter_code
_entity_poly.pdbx_strand_id
1 'polypeptide(L)'
;MIQNAVIHLANEQPLVADLFEMPATTDVALACTNLRTLSGKRPLFADHTDSFFLFPLIHIRFIEVPPAAAGLESNGRGDAGEALDLIGEAQPEEDLTIDEDFLRRVREA
;
A
#
# COMPACT_ATOMS: atom_id res chain seq x y z
N MET A 1 14.71 8.71 10.65
CA MET A 1 13.91 7.53 11.03
C MET A 1 12.47 7.81 10.65
N ILE A 2 11.87 6.88 9.91
CA ILE A 2 10.50 6.93 9.41
C ILE A 2 9.65 6.09 10.36
N GLN A 3 8.72 6.72 11.06
CA GLN A 3 7.92 6.05 12.09
C GLN A 3 6.65 5.45 11.51
N ASN A 4 6.21 4.34 12.08
CA ASN A 4 4.92 3.71 11.75
C ASN A 4 4.76 3.33 10.27
N ALA A 5 5.85 2.94 9.60
CA ALA A 5 5.75 2.35 8.28
C ALA A 5 5.03 1.00 8.37
N VAL A 6 4.18 0.69 7.39
CA VAL A 6 3.51 -0.61 7.31
C VAL A 6 4.19 -1.47 6.25
N ILE A 7 4.69 -2.62 6.67
CA ILE A 7 5.37 -3.59 5.82
C ILE A 7 4.33 -4.63 5.37
N HIS A 8 4.00 -4.65 4.08
CA HIS A 8 3.09 -5.62 3.50
C HIS A 8 3.88 -6.82 2.98
N LEU A 9 3.93 -7.89 3.76
CA LEU A 9 4.63 -9.12 3.40
C LEU A 9 3.80 -9.98 2.43
N ALA A 10 4.48 -10.75 1.59
CA ALA A 10 3.85 -11.70 0.69
C ALA A 10 3.21 -12.85 1.49
N ASN A 11 1.91 -13.03 1.31
CA ASN A 11 1.08 -14.09 1.91
C ASN A 11 1.04 -14.08 3.45
N GLU A 12 1.37 -12.95 4.06
CA GLU A 12 1.38 -12.76 5.51
C GLU A 12 0.60 -11.50 5.90
N GLN A 13 0.22 -11.40 7.16
CA GLN A 13 -0.44 -10.20 7.69
C GLN A 13 0.53 -9.01 7.74
N PRO A 14 0.09 -7.77 7.45
CA PRO A 14 0.95 -6.59 7.53
C PRO A 14 1.45 -6.31 8.94
N LEU A 15 2.62 -5.68 9.02
CA LEU A 15 3.29 -5.33 10.27
C LEU A 15 3.61 -3.84 10.28
N VAL A 16 3.60 -3.22 11.46
CA VAL A 16 4.04 -1.84 11.66
C VAL A 16 5.47 -1.87 12.19
N ALA A 17 6.34 -1.03 11.66
CA ALA A 17 7.72 -0.88 12.11
C ALA A 17 8.21 0.55 11.95
N ASP A 18 9.34 0.85 12.58
CA ASP A 18 10.07 2.09 12.34
C ASP A 18 11.30 1.78 11.47
N LEU A 19 11.44 2.52 10.36
CA LEU A 19 12.54 2.37 9.41
C LEU A 19 13.62 3.40 9.72
N PHE A 20 14.89 3.02 9.60
CA PHE A 20 15.99 3.99 9.75
C PHE A 20 15.95 5.04 8.63
N GLU A 21 15.74 4.56 7.40
CA GLU A 21 15.63 5.32 6.15
C GLU A 21 14.80 4.54 5.12
N MET A 22 14.51 5.16 3.97
CA MET A 22 13.90 4.44 2.85
C MET A 22 14.91 3.47 2.22
N PRO A 23 14.50 2.25 1.85
CA PRO A 23 15.39 1.34 1.15
C PRO A 23 15.81 1.93 -0.21
N ALA A 24 17.09 1.79 -0.53
CA ALA A 24 17.64 2.13 -1.84
C ALA A 24 17.32 1.03 -2.87
N THR A 25 17.40 1.36 -4.15
CA THR A 25 17.19 0.39 -5.24
C THR A 25 18.23 -0.73 -5.29
N THR A 26 19.36 -0.57 -4.60
CA THR A 26 20.44 -1.56 -4.49
C THR A 26 20.31 -2.45 -3.25
N ASP A 27 19.41 -2.14 -2.33
CA ASP A 27 19.24 -2.94 -1.12
C ASP A 27 18.61 -4.29 -1.45
N VAL A 28 18.92 -5.29 -0.63
CA VAL A 28 18.34 -6.65 -0.73
C VAL A 28 17.42 -6.98 0.44
N ALA A 29 17.43 -6.14 1.47
CA ALA A 29 16.63 -6.31 2.67
C ALA A 29 16.25 -4.95 3.27
N LEU A 30 15.11 -4.93 3.95
CA LEU A 30 14.64 -3.80 4.73
C LEU A 30 15.07 -3.99 6.20
N ALA A 31 15.83 -3.04 6.71
CA ALA A 31 16.18 -2.95 8.12
C ALA A 31 15.16 -2.08 8.88
N CYS A 32 14.65 -2.59 10.00
CA CYS A 32 13.69 -1.87 10.83
C CYS A 32 13.78 -2.24 12.31
N THR A 33 13.08 -1.50 13.16
CA THR A 33 12.95 -1.78 14.59
C THR A 33 11.51 -1.55 15.06
N ASN A 34 11.24 -1.80 16.34
CA ASN A 34 9.96 -1.54 16.97
C ASN A 34 8.80 -2.30 16.27
N LEU A 35 8.97 -3.60 16.01
CA LEU A 35 8.03 -4.38 15.20
C LEU A 35 6.72 -4.68 15.95
N ARG A 36 5.59 -4.32 15.34
CA ARG A 36 4.24 -4.46 15.90
C ARG A 36 3.27 -5.04 14.88
N THR A 37 2.20 -5.65 15.35
CA THR A 37 1.00 -5.92 14.54
C THR A 37 0.28 -4.60 14.23
N LEU A 38 -0.68 -4.60 13.31
CA LEU A 38 -1.56 -3.44 13.06
C LEU A 38 -2.33 -2.98 14.31
N SER A 39 -2.57 -3.87 15.27
CA SER A 39 -3.17 -3.54 16.58
C SER A 39 -2.17 -3.00 17.60
N GLY A 40 -0.91 -2.77 17.21
CA GLY A 40 0.16 -2.24 18.05
C GLY A 40 0.79 -3.25 19.00
N LYS A 41 0.45 -4.54 18.91
CA LYS A 41 0.96 -5.59 19.80
C LYS A 41 2.25 -6.22 19.25
N ARG A 42 3.04 -6.85 20.10
CA ARG A 42 4.20 -7.66 19.67
C ARG A 42 3.72 -8.84 18.80
N PRO A 43 4.29 -9.06 17.60
CA PRO A 43 4.00 -10.25 16.81
C PRO A 43 4.42 -11.54 17.53
N LEU A 44 3.68 -12.64 17.33
CA LEU A 44 3.92 -13.91 18.02
C LEU A 44 5.33 -14.48 17.79
N PHE A 45 5.88 -14.25 16.59
CA PHE A 45 7.19 -14.78 16.18
C PHE A 45 8.39 -13.92 16.63
N ALA A 46 8.15 -12.74 17.22
CA ALA A 46 9.21 -11.79 17.58
C ALA A 46 9.32 -11.71 19.10
N ASP A 47 10.39 -12.23 19.71
CA ASP A 47 10.55 -12.26 21.18
C ASP A 47 10.62 -10.87 21.82
N HIS A 48 11.32 -9.94 21.18
CA HIS A 48 11.55 -8.58 21.68
C HIS A 48 11.19 -7.54 20.59
N THR A 49 10.21 -6.69 20.87
CA THR A 49 9.72 -5.66 19.92
C THR A 49 10.79 -4.64 19.54
N ASP A 50 11.72 -4.35 20.45
CA ASP A 50 12.82 -3.40 20.28
C ASP A 50 14.07 -4.02 19.60
N SER A 51 13.97 -5.26 19.11
CA SER A 51 15.05 -5.85 18.31
C SER A 51 15.26 -5.10 17.00
N PHE A 52 16.42 -5.37 16.40
CA PHE A 52 16.67 -5.08 15.01
C PHE A 52 16.13 -6.23 14.14
N PHE A 53 15.30 -5.89 13.16
CA PHE A 53 14.70 -6.85 12.24
C PHE A 53 15.18 -6.58 10.82
N LEU A 54 15.36 -7.65 10.06
CA LEU A 54 15.80 -7.59 8.68
C LEU A 54 14.88 -8.47 7.84
N PHE A 55 14.11 -7.84 6.94
CA PHE A 55 13.18 -8.53 6.04
C PHE A 55 13.74 -8.53 4.62
N PRO A 56 13.93 -9.68 3.96
CA PRO A 56 14.33 -9.71 2.56
C PRO A 56 13.31 -8.98 1.69
N LEU A 57 13.76 -8.06 0.82
CA LEU A 57 12.86 -7.25 -0.02
C LEU A 57 12.04 -8.10 -0.99
N ILE A 58 12.58 -9.25 -1.42
CA ILE A 58 11.89 -10.27 -2.22
C ILE A 58 10.57 -10.75 -1.57
N HIS A 59 10.43 -10.70 -0.25
CA HIS A 59 9.21 -11.11 0.45
C HIS A 59 8.27 -9.95 0.77
N ILE A 60 8.63 -8.71 0.43
CA ILE A 60 7.81 -7.52 0.68
C ILE A 60 7.08 -7.15 -0.61
N ARG A 61 5.76 -7.02 -0.55
CA ARG A 61 4.93 -6.55 -1.68
C ARG A 61 5.07 -5.05 -1.89
N PHE A 62 4.94 -4.30 -0.81
CA PHE A 62 5.18 -2.86 -0.76
C PHE A 62 5.35 -2.39 0.69
N ILE A 63 5.80 -1.14 0.83
CA ILE A 63 5.94 -0.45 2.11
C ILE A 63 5.03 0.78 2.07
N GLU A 64 4.13 0.89 3.03
CA GLU A 64 3.29 2.08 3.23
C GLU A 64 3.98 3.02 4.21
N VAL A 65 4.13 4.29 3.84
CA VAL A 65 4.67 5.33 4.72
C VAL A 65 3.58 6.36 4.98
N PRO A 66 3.12 6.55 6.23
CA PRO A 66 2.11 7.54 6.55
C PRO A 66 2.58 8.96 6.15
N PRO A 67 1.68 9.87 5.73
CA PRO A 67 2.04 11.24 5.34
C PRO A 67 2.88 11.96 6.39
N ALA A 68 2.53 11.73 7.66
CA ALA A 68 3.25 12.26 8.82
C ALA A 68 4.74 11.86 8.83
N ALA A 69 5.00 10.58 8.54
CA ALA A 69 6.35 10.02 8.54
C ALA A 69 7.13 10.39 7.26
N ALA A 70 6.43 10.68 6.16
CA ALA A 70 7.00 11.15 4.92
C ALA A 70 7.32 12.66 4.91
N GLY A 71 6.96 13.39 5.96
CA GLY A 71 7.05 14.86 5.98
C GLY A 71 6.10 15.52 4.97
N LEU A 72 5.08 14.78 4.52
CA LEU A 72 4.03 15.22 3.60
C LEU A 72 2.81 15.74 4.37
N GLU A 73 2.99 16.15 5.63
CA GLU A 73 1.99 16.82 6.45
C GLU A 73 1.50 18.07 5.70
N SER A 74 0.36 17.96 5.02
CA SER A 74 -0.30 19.10 4.41
C SER A 74 -0.81 20.00 5.55
N ASN A 75 -0.20 21.18 5.72
CA ASN A 75 -0.83 22.23 6.52
C ASN A 75 -2.18 22.56 5.86
N GLY A 76 -3.25 22.02 6.43
CA GLY A 76 -4.59 22.15 5.89
C GLY A 76 -4.98 21.00 4.99
N ARG A 77 -6.29 20.77 4.96
CA ARG A 77 -7.02 19.81 4.13
C ARG A 77 -6.79 20.17 2.65
N GLY A 78 -5.62 19.81 2.14
CA GLY A 78 -5.13 20.11 0.81
C GLY A 78 -5.00 18.83 0.01
N ASP A 79 -6.04 18.59 -0.78
CA ASP A 79 -5.89 18.11 -2.14
C ASP A 79 -5.42 16.65 -2.39
N ALA A 80 -6.22 15.70 -1.93
CA ALA A 80 -6.33 14.43 -2.65
C ALA A 80 -7.01 14.59 -4.03
N GLY A 81 -7.50 15.79 -4.38
CA GLY A 81 -8.17 16.09 -5.64
C GLY A 81 -7.21 16.16 -6.82
N GLU A 82 -6.01 16.72 -6.66
CA GLU A 82 -5.03 16.86 -7.75
C GLU A 82 -4.46 15.52 -8.24
N ALA A 83 -4.31 14.51 -7.36
CA ALA A 83 -3.94 13.16 -7.79
C ALA A 83 -5.10 12.42 -8.48
N LEU A 84 -6.35 12.76 -8.12
CA LEU A 84 -7.57 12.27 -8.78
C LEU A 84 -7.82 12.98 -10.13
N ASP A 85 -7.38 14.23 -10.32
CA ASP A 85 -7.52 14.96 -11.59
C ASP A 85 -6.65 14.37 -12.72
N LEU A 86 -5.57 13.65 -12.39
CA LEU A 86 -4.71 12.96 -13.37
C LEU A 86 -5.28 11.60 -13.80
N ILE A 87 -6.08 10.96 -12.95
CA ILE A 87 -6.93 9.84 -13.33
C ILE A 87 -8.28 10.42 -13.74
N GLY A 88 -8.28 11.08 -14.90
CA GLY A 88 -9.46 11.75 -15.46
C GLY A 88 -10.72 10.95 -15.18
N GLU A 89 -11.73 11.64 -14.66
CA GLU A 89 -13.00 11.08 -14.20
C GLU A 89 -13.38 9.87 -15.05
N ALA A 90 -13.40 8.68 -14.44
CA ALA A 90 -13.99 7.52 -15.08
C ALA A 90 -15.42 7.93 -15.41
N GLN A 91 -15.67 8.20 -16.69
CA GLN A 91 -17.02 8.49 -17.15
C GLN A 91 -17.89 7.36 -16.61
N PRO A 92 -19.02 7.67 -15.94
CA PRO A 92 -19.92 6.61 -15.49
C PRO A 92 -20.20 5.75 -16.72
N GLU A 93 -19.95 4.44 -16.60
CA GLU A 93 -20.27 3.51 -17.68
C GLU A 93 -21.72 3.79 -18.05
N GLU A 94 -21.94 4.39 -19.23
CA GLU A 94 -23.27 4.49 -19.79
C GLU A 94 -23.81 3.06 -19.76
N ASP A 95 -24.97 2.85 -19.14
CA ASP A 95 -25.68 1.57 -19.18
C ASP A 95 -25.92 1.23 -20.66
N LEU A 96 -24.94 0.56 -21.27
CA LEU A 96 -25.01 0.05 -22.63
C LEU A 96 -25.97 -1.14 -22.56
N THR A 97 -27.27 -0.81 -22.59
CA THR A 97 -28.31 -1.80 -22.77
C THR A 97 -28.08 -2.46 -24.12
N ILE A 98 -27.68 -3.73 -24.08
CA ILE A 98 -27.45 -4.52 -25.30
C ILE A 98 -28.80 -4.62 -26.02
N ASP A 99 -28.89 -4.00 -27.20
CA ASP A 99 -30.11 -3.97 -28.00
C ASP A 99 -30.51 -5.39 -28.47
N GLU A 100 -31.80 -5.71 -28.42
CA GLU A 100 -32.30 -7.03 -28.83
C GLU A 100 -32.03 -7.34 -30.30
N ASP A 101 -31.94 -6.31 -31.15
CA ASP A 101 -31.60 -6.46 -32.56
C ASP A 101 -30.16 -6.92 -32.78
N PHE A 102 -29.23 -6.53 -31.89
CA PHE A 102 -27.85 -7.03 -31.92
C PHE A 102 -27.80 -8.54 -31.59
N LEU A 103 -28.54 -8.97 -30.57
CA LEU A 103 -28.64 -10.39 -30.20
C LEU A 103 -29.29 -11.23 -31.30
N ARG A 104 -30.25 -10.67 -32.04
CA ARG A 104 -30.89 -11.36 -33.17
C ARG A 104 -29.89 -11.59 -34.31
N ARG A 105 -29.09 -10.58 -34.67
CA ARG A 105 -28.06 -10.69 -35.72
C ARG A 105 -26.99 -11.73 -35.44
N VAL A 106 -26.55 -11.84 -34.19
CA VAL A 106 -25.55 -12.86 -33.79
C VAL A 106 -26.10 -14.28 -33.88
N ARG A 107 -27.40 -14.48 -33.67
CA ARG A 107 -28.05 -15.79 -33.77
C ARG A 107 -28.31 -16.26 -35.20
N GLU A 108 -28.40 -15.32 -36.15
CA GLU A 108 -28.69 -15.60 -37.56
C GLU A 108 -27.42 -15.69 -38.44
N ALA A 109 -26.23 -15.42 -37.88
CA ALA A 109 -24.92 -15.57 -38.52
C ALA A 109 -24.33 -16.97 -38.29
#